data_AF-M3B570-F1
#
_entry.id   AF-M3B570-F1
#
_cell.length_a   1.000
_cell.length_b   1.000
_cell.length_c   1.000
_cell.angle_alpha   90.00
_cell.angle_beta   90.00
_cell.angle_gamma   90.00
#
_symmetry.space_group_name_H-M   'P 1'
#
loop_
_entity.id
_entity.type
_entity.pdbx_description
1 polymer ?
#
loop_
_entity_poly.entity_id
_entity_poly.type
_entity_poly.pdbx_seq_one_letter_code
_entity_poly.pdbx_strand_id
1 'polypeptide(L)'
;MAATAILWGSAFPAIRVALDGYSPTSIAILRLVCAAAILVPCALTGRISRLRRADALRMAGFGLTGMTAYQLLLYAGERHVEGGTAAMLVATSPVFATLLGMLVLKERPGARGIVGLLVALGGALVVAMAGGAGGGSLTAMAMIVVAAAAQATSFVLQKPLLRRYSGLDCIFYGSLFGLLPLLFAVPDAVRQSAAVGWREGTAVGWLGLGCTVLAFCTWSRVLRAATAATSSLVLYAVPVAALALDAALFGNVPAPLAGAGGLIVLLGVAVAATRRTPPRRVAGAASPPVAASPPVAASPSGDAGRSAEEAKTAGDAPAGDGERTRGRHAVAAGR
;
A
#
# COMPACT_ATOMS: atom_id res chain seq x y z
N MET A 1 -0.10 -8.10 8.37
CA MET A 1 1.36 -7.94 8.54
C MET A 1 2.09 -9.14 7.95
N ALA A 2 1.87 -10.37 8.44
CA ALA A 2 2.51 -11.59 7.91
C ALA A 2 2.28 -11.81 6.40
N ALA A 3 1.04 -11.68 5.90
CA ALA A 3 0.74 -11.84 4.48
C ALA A 3 1.56 -10.90 3.58
N THR A 4 1.77 -9.65 4.00
CA THR A 4 2.59 -8.68 3.26
C THR A 4 4.04 -9.14 3.18
N ALA A 5 4.59 -9.60 4.31
CA ALA A 5 5.96 -10.07 4.38
C ALA A 5 6.20 -11.33 3.54
N ILE A 6 5.27 -12.29 3.57
CA ILE A 6 5.35 -13.52 2.78
C ILE A 6 5.23 -13.21 1.28
N LEU A 7 4.26 -12.38 0.88
CA LEU A 7 4.08 -12.01 -0.53
C LEU A 7 5.32 -11.29 -1.08
N TRP A 8 5.86 -10.30 -0.36
CA TRP A 8 7.08 -9.63 -0.80
C TRP A 8 8.34 -10.47 -0.63
N GLY A 9 8.40 -11.38 0.34
CA GLY A 9 9.49 -12.35 0.46
C GLY A 9 9.53 -13.32 -0.71
N SER A 10 8.36 -13.72 -1.22
CA SER A 10 8.25 -14.55 -2.43
C SER A 10 8.63 -13.84 -3.73
N ALA A 11 8.83 -12.52 -3.69
CA ALA A 11 9.22 -11.76 -4.88
C ALA A 11 10.64 -12.12 -5.32
N PHE A 12 11.60 -12.24 -4.41
CA PHE A 12 13.01 -12.54 -4.72
C PHE A 12 13.20 -13.86 -5.50
N PRO A 13 12.68 -15.01 -5.05
CA PRO A 13 12.77 -16.24 -5.83
C PRO A 13 12.02 -16.13 -7.18
N ALA A 14 10.90 -15.41 -7.24
CA ALA A 14 10.17 -15.19 -8.48
C ALA A 14 10.93 -14.26 -9.46
N ILE A 15 11.65 -13.26 -8.96
CA ILE A 15 12.51 -12.38 -9.75
C ILE A 15 13.66 -13.18 -10.35
N ARG A 16 14.31 -14.04 -9.55
CA ARG A 16 15.36 -14.96 -10.04
C ARG A 16 14.86 -15.77 -11.23
N VAL A 17 13.71 -16.44 -11.11
CA VAL A 17 13.13 -17.21 -12.21
C VAL A 17 12.80 -16.32 -13.41
N ALA A 18 12.19 -15.16 -13.18
CA ALA A 18 11.85 -14.25 -14.27
C ALA A 18 13.09 -13.72 -15.02
N LEU A 19 14.21 -13.50 -14.33
CA LEU A 19 15.45 -13.00 -14.90
C LEU A 19 16.16 -14.00 -15.83
N ASP A 20 15.81 -15.30 -15.77
CA ASP A 20 16.32 -16.32 -16.69
C ASP A 20 15.85 -16.07 -18.14
N GLY A 21 14.68 -15.47 -18.33
CA GLY A 21 14.07 -15.23 -19.64
C GLY A 21 13.85 -13.76 -19.99
N TYR A 22 13.70 -12.89 -18.99
CA TYR A 22 13.31 -11.49 -19.20
C TYR A 22 14.40 -10.50 -18.81
N SER A 23 14.39 -9.34 -19.48
CA SER A 23 15.15 -8.18 -19.02
C SER A 23 14.51 -7.55 -17.77
N PRO A 24 15.29 -6.88 -16.89
CA PRO A 24 14.76 -6.13 -15.75
C PRO A 24 13.62 -5.18 -16.14
N THR A 25 13.81 -4.47 -17.25
CA THR A 25 12.80 -3.54 -17.80
C THR A 25 11.54 -4.29 -18.24
N SER A 26 11.69 -5.44 -18.90
CA SER A 26 10.56 -6.27 -19.32
C SER A 26 9.77 -6.81 -18.13
N ILE A 27 10.44 -7.30 -17.08
CA ILE A 27 9.79 -7.76 -15.84
C ILE A 27 8.97 -6.61 -15.24
N ALA A 28 9.56 -5.42 -15.14
CA ALA A 28 8.87 -4.24 -14.62
C ALA A 28 7.64 -3.88 -15.45
N ILE A 29 7.75 -3.84 -16.78
CA ILE A 29 6.63 -3.55 -17.68
C ILE A 29 5.52 -4.60 -17.53
N LEU A 30 5.85 -5.87 -17.69
CA LEU A 30 4.86 -6.95 -17.71
C LEU A 30 4.11 -7.05 -16.39
N ARG A 31 4.82 -6.92 -15.28
CA ARG A 31 4.22 -6.81 -13.94
C ARG A 31 3.19 -5.67 -13.85
N LEU A 32 3.55 -4.48 -14.31
CA LEU A 32 2.67 -3.30 -14.24
C LEU A 32 1.46 -3.45 -15.16
N VAL A 33 1.65 -4.04 -16.34
CA VAL A 33 0.58 -4.41 -17.26
C VAL A 33 -0.34 -5.46 -16.62
N CYS A 34 0.20 -6.51 -15.99
CA CYS A 34 -0.59 -7.49 -15.25
C CYS A 34 -1.41 -6.84 -14.13
N ALA A 35 -0.79 -6.00 -13.30
CA ALA A 35 -1.49 -5.30 -12.23
C ALA A 35 -2.59 -4.37 -12.76
N ALA A 36 -2.32 -3.63 -13.84
CA ALA A 36 -3.31 -2.80 -14.51
C ALA A 36 -4.47 -3.65 -15.07
N ALA A 37 -4.17 -4.73 -15.79
CA ALA A 37 -5.18 -5.63 -16.35
C ALA A 37 -6.11 -6.23 -15.28
N ILE A 38 -5.56 -6.62 -14.12
CA ILE A 38 -6.35 -7.11 -12.98
C ILE A 38 -7.27 -6.02 -12.40
N LEU A 39 -6.82 -4.77 -12.41
CA LEU A 39 -7.54 -3.65 -11.79
C LEU A 39 -8.43 -2.86 -12.75
N VAL A 40 -8.29 -3.02 -14.06
CA VAL A 40 -9.19 -2.41 -15.07
C VAL A 40 -10.65 -2.78 -14.81
N PRO A 41 -11.05 -4.05 -14.56
CA PRO A 41 -12.42 -4.38 -14.20
C PRO A 41 -12.93 -3.66 -12.94
N CYS A 42 -12.04 -3.45 -11.94
CA CYS A 42 -12.38 -2.66 -10.76
C CYS A 42 -12.62 -1.19 -11.12
N ALA A 43 -11.86 -0.64 -12.08
CA ALA A 43 -12.07 0.72 -12.56
C ALA A 43 -13.40 0.85 -13.33
N LEU A 44 -13.70 -0.11 -14.21
CA LEU A 44 -14.95 -0.13 -14.99
C LEU A 44 -16.19 -0.30 -14.12
N THR A 45 -16.08 -0.99 -12.98
CA THR A 45 -17.17 -1.17 -12.01
C THR A 45 -17.29 -0.01 -11.00
N GLY A 46 -16.57 1.09 -11.20
CA GLY A 46 -16.62 2.27 -10.34
C GLY A 46 -15.98 2.08 -8.95
N ARG A 47 -15.22 0.99 -8.74
CA ARG A 47 -14.48 0.75 -7.48
C ARG A 47 -13.18 1.55 -7.38
N ILE A 48 -12.72 2.14 -8.50
CA ILE A 48 -11.58 3.05 -8.53
C ILE A 48 -12.09 4.49 -8.53
N SER A 49 -11.67 5.26 -7.52
CA SER A 49 -12.07 6.65 -7.34
C SER A 49 -11.39 7.54 -8.37
N ARG A 50 -12.07 8.59 -8.86
CA ARG A 50 -11.47 9.55 -9.79
C ARG A 50 -10.32 10.31 -9.12
N LEU A 51 -9.14 10.26 -9.74
CA LEU A 51 -7.96 11.01 -9.27
C LEU A 51 -8.16 12.52 -9.40
N ARG A 52 -7.96 13.24 -8.29
CA ARG A 52 -7.95 14.71 -8.30
C ARG A 52 -6.64 15.23 -8.89
N ARG A 53 -6.72 16.28 -9.72
CA ARG A 53 -5.53 16.93 -10.32
C ARG A 53 -4.51 17.36 -9.26
N ALA A 54 -4.97 17.86 -8.11
CA ALA A 54 -4.09 18.27 -7.00
C ALA A 54 -3.29 17.12 -6.38
N ASP A 55 -3.78 15.87 -6.49
CA ASP A 55 -3.11 14.68 -5.95
C ASP A 55 -2.29 13.95 -7.04
N ALA A 56 -2.42 14.35 -8.32
CA ALA A 56 -1.80 13.67 -9.45
C ALA A 56 -0.27 13.66 -9.39
N LEU A 57 0.36 14.78 -9.01
CA LEU A 57 1.82 14.84 -8.88
C LEU A 57 2.34 13.91 -7.79
N ARG A 58 1.65 13.84 -6.64
CA ARG A 58 2.03 12.92 -5.55
C ARG A 58 1.79 11.46 -5.95
N MET A 59 0.71 11.17 -6.67
CA MET A 59 0.41 9.84 -7.19
C MET A 59 1.44 9.40 -8.25
N ALA A 60 1.84 10.32 -9.14
CA ALA A 60 2.91 10.08 -10.11
C ALA A 60 4.24 9.84 -9.40
N GLY A 61 4.60 10.64 -8.40
CA GLY A 61 5.78 10.42 -7.57
C GLY A 61 5.78 9.04 -6.89
N PHE A 62 4.63 8.60 -6.36
CA PHE A 62 4.47 7.24 -5.82
C PHE A 62 4.71 6.16 -6.87
N GLY A 63 4.11 6.28 -8.06
CA GLY A 63 4.32 5.37 -9.17
C GLY A 63 5.78 5.31 -9.62
N LEU A 64 6.39 6.48 -9.89
CA LEU A 64 7.76 6.57 -10.36
C LEU A 64 8.78 6.03 -9.34
N THR A 65 8.60 6.29 -8.05
CA THR A 65 9.54 5.84 -7.03
C THR A 65 9.34 4.36 -6.66
N GLY A 66 8.10 3.93 -6.40
CA GLY A 66 7.81 2.58 -5.90
C GLY A 66 7.50 1.53 -6.96
N MET A 67 6.81 1.93 -8.03
CA MET A 67 6.41 1.02 -9.11
C MET A 67 7.45 0.93 -10.22
N THR A 68 8.26 1.97 -10.42
CA THR A 68 9.31 2.00 -11.46
C THR A 68 10.72 1.92 -10.88
N ALA A 69 11.19 2.98 -10.22
CA ALA A 69 12.60 3.12 -9.83
C ALA A 69 13.04 2.00 -8.87
N TYR A 70 12.28 1.75 -7.79
CA TYR A 70 12.56 0.64 -6.87
C TYR A 70 12.65 -0.69 -7.61
N GLN A 71 11.72 -0.97 -8.52
CA GLN A 71 11.67 -2.27 -9.21
C GLN A 71 12.83 -2.44 -10.18
N LEU A 72 13.10 -1.45 -11.04
CA LEU A 72 14.20 -1.52 -12.00
C LEU A 72 15.54 -1.67 -11.30
N LEU A 73 15.78 -0.88 -10.24
CA LEU A 73 17.02 -0.95 -9.46
C LEU A 73 17.17 -2.30 -8.76
N LEU A 74 16.08 -2.83 -8.18
CA LEU A 74 16.08 -4.15 -7.56
C LEU A 74 16.37 -5.26 -8.58
N TYR A 75 15.65 -5.28 -9.70
CA TYR A 75 15.81 -6.32 -10.74
C TYR A 75 17.19 -6.28 -11.39
N ALA A 76 17.74 -5.09 -11.63
CA ALA A 76 19.09 -4.94 -12.14
C ALA A 76 20.17 -5.34 -11.11
N GLY A 77 19.91 -5.09 -9.82
CA GLY A 77 20.74 -5.57 -8.72
C GLY A 77 20.72 -7.10 -8.62
N GLU A 78 19.53 -7.71 -8.62
CA GLU A 78 19.34 -9.16 -8.50
C GLU A 78 19.89 -9.97 -9.67
N ARG A 79 20.22 -9.34 -10.81
CA ARG A 79 21.01 -10.01 -11.87
C ARG A 79 22.39 -10.43 -11.40
N HIS A 80 22.93 -9.74 -10.40
CA HIS A 80 24.30 -9.94 -9.93
C HIS A 80 24.35 -10.18 -8.43
N VAL A 81 23.21 -10.26 -7.74
CA VAL A 81 23.16 -10.42 -6.28
C VAL A 81 22.06 -11.43 -5.99
N GLU A 82 22.38 -12.44 -5.17
CA GLU A 82 21.40 -13.45 -4.79
C GLU A 82 20.19 -12.84 -4.06
N GLY A 83 19.00 -13.39 -4.29
CA GLY A 83 17.74 -12.86 -3.77
C GLY A 83 17.71 -12.71 -2.25
N GLY A 84 18.31 -13.66 -1.50
CA GLY A 84 18.44 -13.56 -0.04
C GLY A 84 19.24 -12.34 0.41
N THR A 85 20.39 -12.11 -0.22
CA THR A 85 21.27 -10.96 0.02
C THR A 85 20.57 -9.66 -0.39
N ALA A 86 19.90 -9.64 -1.54
CA ALA A 86 19.10 -8.51 -2.00
C ALA A 86 17.99 -8.14 -1.01
N ALA A 87 17.28 -9.14 -0.46
CA ALA A 87 16.22 -8.91 0.52
C ALA A 87 16.74 -8.24 1.80
N MET A 88 17.89 -8.69 2.29
CA MET A 88 18.55 -8.08 3.45
C MET A 88 18.98 -6.63 3.18
N LEU A 89 19.50 -6.34 1.98
CA LEU A 89 19.85 -4.96 1.59
C LEU A 89 18.59 -4.08 1.48
N VAL A 90 17.49 -4.59 0.91
CA VAL A 90 16.19 -3.89 0.86
C VAL A 90 15.62 -3.65 2.27
N ALA A 91 15.95 -4.48 3.25
CA ALA A 91 15.55 -4.28 4.65
C ALA A 91 16.18 -3.03 5.31
N THR A 92 17.05 -2.30 4.60
CA THR A 92 17.44 -0.94 4.95
C THR A 92 16.36 0.10 4.62
N SER A 93 15.34 -0.22 3.82
CA SER A 93 14.24 0.70 3.46
C SER A 93 13.59 1.44 4.67
N PRO A 94 13.32 0.79 5.82
CA PRO A 94 12.75 1.47 6.97
C PRO A 94 13.68 2.53 7.60
N VAL A 95 15.00 2.43 7.37
CA VAL A 95 15.99 3.46 7.72
C VAL A 95 15.67 4.75 6.96
N PHE A 96 15.59 4.65 5.63
CA PHE A 96 15.23 5.76 4.76
C PHE A 96 13.82 6.27 5.04
N ALA A 97 12.86 5.39 5.34
CA ALA A 97 11.49 5.79 5.67
C ALA A 97 11.43 6.61 6.95
N THR A 98 12.27 6.28 7.94
CA THR A 98 12.40 7.05 9.18
C THR A 98 13.03 8.41 8.92
N LEU A 99 14.13 8.47 8.16
CA LEU A 99 14.79 9.73 7.78
C LEU A 99 13.84 10.64 6.98
N LEU A 100 13.14 10.10 5.98
CA LEU A 100 12.17 10.86 5.19
C LEU A 100 10.95 11.27 6.02
N GLY A 101 10.51 10.43 6.96
CA GLY A 101 9.47 10.78 7.94
C GLY A 101 9.87 11.98 8.81
N MET A 102 11.15 12.09 9.18
CA MET A 102 11.67 13.28 9.87
C MET A 102 11.59 14.53 9.02
N LEU A 103 12.14 14.47 7.81
CA LEU A 103 12.28 15.65 6.95
C LEU A 103 10.92 16.13 6.43
N VAL A 104 10.06 15.20 6.00
CA VAL A 104 8.81 15.50 5.29
C VAL A 104 7.61 15.56 6.22
N LEU A 105 7.53 14.65 7.21
CA LEU A 105 6.40 14.56 8.14
C LEU A 105 6.67 15.19 9.52
N LYS A 106 7.89 15.71 9.76
CA LYS A 106 8.32 16.27 11.05
C LYS A 106 8.22 15.27 12.21
N GLU A 107 8.37 13.97 11.93
CA GLU A 107 8.44 12.92 12.95
C GLU A 107 9.82 12.96 13.64
N ARG A 108 9.91 12.90 14.97
CA ARG A 108 11.21 12.89 15.69
C ARG A 108 11.54 11.46 16.16
N PRO A 109 12.51 10.75 15.56
CA PRO A 109 13.01 9.53 16.15
C PRO A 109 13.79 9.88 17.43
N GLY A 110 13.53 9.13 18.50
CA GLY A 110 14.37 9.21 19.69
C GLY A 110 15.78 8.69 19.40
N ALA A 111 16.72 8.91 20.33
CA ALA A 111 18.11 8.44 20.22
C ALA A 111 18.23 6.94 19.90
N ARG A 112 17.31 6.10 20.41
CA ARG A 112 17.23 4.66 20.09
C ARG A 112 16.94 4.39 18.62
N GLY A 113 16.12 5.23 17.98
CA GLY A 113 15.83 5.19 16.55
C GLY A 113 17.09 5.34 15.72
N ILE A 114 17.95 6.29 16.09
CA ILE A 114 19.23 6.58 15.40
C ILE A 114 20.24 5.44 15.64
N VAL A 115 20.39 4.97 16.88
CA VAL A 115 21.30 3.84 17.17
C VAL A 115 20.88 2.60 16.40
N GLY A 116 19.60 2.28 16.41
CA GLY A 116 19.08 1.14 15.66
C GLY A 116 19.27 1.28 14.15
N LEU A 117 19.18 2.51 13.62
CA LEU A 117 19.51 2.86 12.23
C LEU A 117 20.94 2.46 11.85
N LEU A 118 21.90 2.87 12.67
CA LEU A 118 23.33 2.65 12.43
C LEU A 118 23.66 1.15 12.51
N VAL A 119 23.06 0.44 13.47
CA VAL A 119 23.21 -1.02 13.59
C VAL A 119 22.63 -1.73 12.37
N ALA A 120 21.46 -1.30 11.88
CA ALA A 120 20.85 -1.88 10.67
C ALA A 120 21.73 -1.69 9.43
N LEU A 121 22.30 -0.49 9.26
CA LEU A 121 23.24 -0.20 8.18
C LEU A 121 24.53 -1.03 8.30
N GLY A 122 25.06 -1.20 9.51
CA GLY A 122 26.20 -2.07 9.77
C GLY A 122 25.92 -3.53 9.42
N GLY A 123 24.73 -4.05 9.79
CA GLY A 123 24.30 -5.39 9.40
C GLY A 123 24.21 -5.57 7.88
N ALA A 124 23.67 -4.58 7.17
CA ALA A 124 23.61 -4.61 5.70
C ALA A 124 25.01 -4.63 5.06
N LEU A 125 25.99 -3.93 5.65
CA LEU A 125 27.38 -3.99 5.21
C LEU A 125 28.00 -5.39 5.44
N VAL A 126 27.70 -6.05 6.55
CA VAL A 126 28.14 -7.43 6.82
C VAL A 126 27.57 -8.40 5.79
N VAL A 127 26.29 -8.24 5.43
CA VAL A 127 25.65 -9.02 4.37
C VAL A 127 26.34 -8.79 3.03
N ALA A 128 26.65 -7.54 2.69
CA ALA A 128 27.38 -7.20 1.46
C ALA A 128 28.76 -7.86 1.40
N MET A 129 29.50 -7.85 2.52
CA MET A 129 30.83 -8.49 2.61
C MET A 129 30.76 -10.02 2.53
N ALA A 130 29.65 -10.63 2.95
CA ALA A 130 29.45 -12.08 2.88
C ALA A 130 29.30 -12.62 1.46
N GLY A 131 28.94 -11.78 0.48
CA GLY A 131 28.84 -12.17 -0.93
C GLY A 131 30.18 -12.46 -1.61
N GLY A 132 31.31 -12.19 -0.95
CA GLY A 132 32.66 -12.40 -1.47
C GLY A 132 33.02 -11.52 -2.67
N ALA A 133 34.30 -11.51 -3.05
CA ALA A 133 34.81 -10.71 -4.17
C ALA A 133 34.27 -11.12 -5.56
N GLY A 134 33.48 -12.19 -5.65
CA GLY A 134 32.95 -12.75 -6.90
C GLY A 134 31.42 -12.88 -7.00
N GLY A 135 30.66 -12.54 -5.96
CA GLY A 135 29.21 -12.83 -5.92
C GLY A 135 28.28 -11.67 -6.29
N GLY A 136 28.79 -10.45 -6.43
CA GLY A 136 28.04 -9.30 -6.92
C GLY A 136 28.86 -8.02 -6.94
N SER A 137 28.81 -7.27 -8.04
CA SER A 137 29.52 -5.99 -8.16
C SER A 137 29.02 -5.01 -7.08
N LEU A 138 29.93 -4.26 -6.45
CA LEU A 138 29.61 -3.17 -5.52
C LEU A 138 28.52 -2.24 -6.10
N THR A 139 28.53 -2.04 -7.41
CA THR A 139 27.52 -1.31 -8.17
C THR A 139 26.12 -1.92 -8.01
N ALA A 140 25.97 -3.25 -8.12
CA ALA A 140 24.69 -3.93 -7.98
C ALA A 140 24.13 -3.82 -6.55
N MET A 141 25.00 -3.96 -5.54
CA MET A 141 24.60 -3.74 -4.13
C MET A 141 24.18 -2.29 -3.89
N ALA A 142 24.93 -1.32 -4.43
CA ALA A 142 24.57 0.09 -4.34
C ALA A 142 23.21 0.37 -5.01
N MET A 143 22.94 -0.24 -6.17
CA MET A 143 21.62 -0.13 -6.82
C MET A 143 20.50 -0.62 -5.91
N ILE A 144 20.67 -1.75 -5.20
CA ILE A 144 19.66 -2.28 -4.28
C ILE A 144 19.44 -1.34 -3.07
N VAL A 145 20.49 -0.73 -2.55
CA VAL A 145 20.36 0.27 -1.47
C VAL A 145 19.63 1.53 -1.96
N VAL A 146 19.92 2.00 -3.16
CA VAL A 146 19.16 3.10 -3.80
C VAL A 146 17.72 2.68 -4.04
N ALA A 147 17.47 1.42 -4.41
CA ALA A 147 16.14 0.86 -4.53
C ALA A 147 15.38 0.94 -3.18
N ALA A 148 16.03 0.61 -2.07
CA ALA A 148 15.47 0.72 -0.73
C ALA A 148 15.07 2.16 -0.39
N ALA A 149 15.89 3.15 -0.76
CA ALA A 149 15.55 4.56 -0.61
C ALA A 149 14.36 4.99 -1.48
N ALA A 150 14.29 4.53 -2.73
CA ALA A 150 13.16 4.76 -3.62
C ALA A 150 11.86 4.14 -3.06
N GLN A 151 11.94 2.92 -2.52
CA GLN A 151 10.82 2.25 -1.86
C GLN A 151 10.31 3.06 -0.66
N ALA A 152 11.22 3.48 0.22
CA ALA A 152 10.88 4.31 1.38
C ALA A 152 10.18 5.62 0.98
N THR A 153 10.70 6.27 -0.06
CA THR A 153 10.09 7.48 -0.64
C THR A 153 8.67 7.21 -1.11
N SER A 154 8.46 6.07 -1.79
CA SER A 154 7.13 5.68 -2.24
C SER A 154 6.13 5.53 -1.08
N PHE A 155 6.53 4.95 0.06
CA PHE A 155 5.65 4.81 1.22
C PHE A 155 5.28 6.15 1.85
N VAL A 156 6.23 7.08 1.91
CA VAL A 156 6.01 8.45 2.39
C VAL A 156 5.04 9.20 1.47
N LEU A 157 5.16 9.03 0.15
CA LEU A 157 4.23 9.61 -0.83
C LEU A 157 2.85 8.94 -0.80
N GLN A 158 2.79 7.63 -0.57
CA GLN A 158 1.56 6.85 -0.53
C GLN A 158 0.72 7.16 0.73
N LYS A 159 1.36 7.39 1.88
CA LYS A 159 0.67 7.54 3.17
C LYS A 159 -0.42 8.64 3.17
N PRO A 160 -0.18 9.88 2.69
CA PRO A 160 -1.24 10.90 2.59
C PRO A 160 -2.33 10.54 1.58
N LEU A 161 -1.99 9.88 0.47
CA LEU A 161 -2.95 9.46 -0.55
C LEU A 161 -3.98 8.48 0.04
N LEU A 162 -3.53 7.56 0.91
CA LEU A 162 -4.39 6.58 1.57
C LEU A 162 -5.45 7.17 2.53
N ARG A 163 -5.42 8.49 2.79
CA ARG A 163 -6.49 9.20 3.52
C ARG A 163 -7.70 9.53 2.64
N ARG A 164 -7.50 9.58 1.32
CA ARG A 164 -8.51 9.98 0.32
C ARG A 164 -8.82 8.88 -0.68
N TYR A 165 -7.84 8.01 -0.93
CA TYR A 165 -7.89 6.96 -1.94
C TYR A 165 -7.77 5.59 -1.26
N SER A 166 -8.42 4.60 -1.85
CA SER A 166 -8.29 3.21 -1.46
C SER A 166 -6.89 2.68 -1.78
N GLY A 167 -6.58 1.47 -1.27
CA GLY A 167 -5.34 0.80 -1.67
C GLY A 167 -5.33 0.47 -3.17
N LEU A 168 -6.49 0.07 -3.71
CA LEU A 168 -6.68 -0.25 -5.12
C LEU A 168 -6.44 0.97 -6.01
N ASP A 169 -6.94 2.14 -5.61
CA ASP A 169 -6.70 3.41 -6.32
C ASP A 169 -5.20 3.69 -6.45
N CYS A 170 -4.46 3.56 -5.35
CA CYS A 170 -3.01 3.78 -5.35
C CYS A 170 -2.30 2.79 -6.27
N ILE A 171 -2.67 1.50 -6.23
CA ILE A 171 -2.05 0.49 -7.09
C ILE A 171 -2.36 0.76 -8.56
N PHE A 172 -3.62 1.06 -8.89
CA PHE A 172 -4.05 1.33 -10.26
C PHE A 172 -3.33 2.56 -10.85
N TYR A 173 -3.45 3.73 -10.20
CA TYR A 173 -2.82 4.94 -10.70
C TYR A 173 -1.29 4.88 -10.59
N GLY A 174 -0.75 4.30 -9.52
CA GLY A 174 0.69 4.10 -9.36
C GLY A 174 1.26 3.20 -10.46
N SER A 175 0.54 2.15 -10.85
CA SER A 175 0.96 1.29 -11.97
C SER A 175 0.88 2.01 -13.31
N LEU A 176 -0.17 2.82 -13.52
CA LEU A 176 -0.32 3.61 -14.73
C LEU A 176 0.80 4.65 -14.88
N PHE A 177 1.04 5.48 -13.85
CA PHE A 177 2.13 6.45 -13.86
C PHE A 177 3.50 5.80 -13.89
N GLY A 178 3.66 4.64 -13.25
CA GLY A 178 4.92 3.89 -13.27
C GLY A 178 5.23 3.24 -14.61
N LEU A 179 4.20 2.92 -15.40
CA LEU A 179 4.36 2.34 -16.74
C LEU A 179 4.75 3.40 -17.78
N LEU A 180 4.30 4.66 -17.62
CA LEU A 180 4.58 5.77 -18.55
C LEU A 180 6.06 5.88 -18.98
N PRO A 181 7.05 5.97 -18.07
CA PRO A 181 8.46 6.08 -18.47
C PRO A 181 9.00 4.82 -19.16
N LEU A 182 8.30 3.69 -19.07
CA LEU A 182 8.74 2.40 -19.63
C LEU A 182 8.09 2.07 -20.97
N LEU A 183 7.19 2.92 -21.47
CA LEU A 183 6.43 2.66 -22.70
C LEU A 183 7.33 2.38 -23.91
N PHE A 184 8.50 3.04 -23.99
CA PHE A 184 9.45 2.85 -25.08
C PHE A 184 9.99 1.41 -25.19
N ALA A 185 10.03 0.67 -24.08
CA ALA A 185 10.54 -0.70 -24.00
C ALA A 185 9.43 -1.77 -24.01
N VAL A 186 8.15 -1.37 -24.17
CA VAL A 186 7.02 -2.32 -24.28
C VAL A 186 7.19 -3.28 -25.46
N PRO A 187 7.63 -2.86 -26.66
CA PRO A 187 7.84 -3.80 -27.77
C PRO A 187 8.83 -4.91 -27.41
N ASP A 188 9.87 -4.60 -26.65
CA ASP A 188 10.88 -5.59 -26.22
C ASP A 188 10.30 -6.57 -25.21
N ALA A 189 9.49 -6.07 -24.27
CA ALA A 189 8.78 -6.91 -23.31
C ALA A 189 7.83 -7.89 -24.00
N VAL A 190 7.08 -7.44 -25.01
CA VAL A 190 6.18 -8.29 -25.80
C VAL A 190 6.95 -9.35 -26.58
N ARG A 191 8.06 -8.98 -27.24
CA ARG A 191 8.91 -9.95 -27.96
C ARG A 191 9.47 -11.01 -27.03
N GLN A 192 9.96 -10.62 -25.85
CA GLN A 192 10.43 -11.58 -24.85
C GLN A 192 9.31 -12.48 -24.36
N SER A 193 8.11 -11.96 -24.10
CA SER A 193 6.97 -12.78 -23.68
C SER A 193 6.54 -13.84 -24.69
N ALA A 194 6.76 -13.60 -25.98
CA ALA A 194 6.50 -14.60 -27.02
C ALA A 194 7.59 -15.68 -27.12
N ALA A 195 8.82 -15.39 -26.66
CA ALA A 195 9.97 -16.28 -26.77
C ALA A 195 10.24 -17.10 -25.50
N VAL A 196 9.74 -16.64 -24.35
CA VAL A 196 10.06 -17.18 -23.03
C VAL A 196 9.08 -18.29 -22.61
N GLY A 197 9.56 -19.24 -21.81
CA GLY A 197 8.78 -20.38 -21.32
C GLY A 197 7.69 -20.02 -20.31
N TRP A 198 6.81 -20.99 -20.05
CA TRP A 198 5.71 -20.84 -19.09
C TRP A 198 6.20 -20.63 -17.65
N ARG A 199 7.40 -21.09 -17.31
CA ARG A 199 7.99 -20.99 -15.98
C ARG A 199 8.31 -19.54 -15.62
N GLU A 200 8.96 -18.82 -16.51
CA GLU A 200 9.31 -17.41 -16.31
C GLU A 200 8.06 -16.54 -16.44
N GLY A 201 7.16 -16.87 -17.37
CA GLY A 201 5.87 -16.19 -17.54
C GLY A 201 4.98 -16.26 -16.29
N THR A 202 4.91 -17.43 -15.63
CA THR A 202 4.17 -17.59 -14.37
C THR A 202 4.82 -16.83 -13.22
N ALA A 203 6.16 -16.78 -13.18
CA ALA A 203 6.88 -15.96 -12.19
C ALA A 203 6.56 -14.46 -12.35
N VAL A 204 6.57 -13.93 -13.57
CA VAL A 204 6.16 -12.54 -13.86
C VAL A 204 4.68 -12.30 -13.50
N GLY A 205 3.80 -13.26 -13.81
CA GLY A 205 2.40 -13.23 -13.41
C GLY A 205 2.22 -13.15 -11.89
N TRP A 206 3.01 -13.91 -11.13
CA TRP A 206 3.03 -13.85 -9.66
C TRP A 206 3.56 -12.51 -9.14
N LEU A 207 4.58 -11.92 -9.79
CA LEU A 207 5.05 -10.58 -9.44
C LEU A 207 3.97 -9.50 -9.67
N GLY A 208 3.17 -9.64 -10.73
CA GLY A 208 2.02 -8.79 -11.01
C GLY A 208 0.87 -8.97 -10.01
N LEU A 209 0.35 -10.20 -9.89
CA LEU A 209 -0.81 -10.47 -9.04
C LEU A 209 -0.45 -10.51 -7.54
N GLY A 210 0.46 -11.40 -7.16
CA GLY A 210 0.81 -11.65 -5.77
C GLY A 210 1.59 -10.48 -5.16
N CYS A 211 2.70 -10.11 -5.79
CA CYS A 211 3.63 -9.14 -5.21
C CYS A 211 3.21 -7.67 -5.44
N THR A 212 2.42 -7.39 -6.48
CA THR A 212 1.93 -6.02 -6.74
C THR A 212 0.51 -5.85 -6.22
N VAL A 213 -0.48 -6.58 -6.72
CA VAL A 213 -1.88 -6.33 -6.32
C VAL A 213 -2.15 -6.78 -4.87
N LEU A 214 -1.93 -8.06 -4.55
CA LEU A 214 -2.26 -8.61 -3.24
C LEU A 214 -1.38 -8.03 -2.13
N ALA A 215 -0.07 -7.92 -2.36
CA ALA A 215 0.86 -7.39 -1.38
C ALA A 215 0.56 -5.91 -1.08
N PHE A 216 0.35 -5.06 -2.10
CA PHE A 216 0.03 -3.66 -1.85
C PHE A 216 -1.36 -3.47 -1.23
N CYS A 217 -2.33 -4.37 -1.47
CA CYS A 217 -3.62 -4.34 -0.76
C CYS A 217 -3.44 -4.58 0.74
N THR A 218 -2.65 -5.57 1.12
CA THR A 218 -2.34 -5.85 2.54
C THR A 218 -1.48 -4.75 3.15
N TRP A 219 -0.47 -4.26 2.42
CA TRP A 219 0.38 -3.15 2.82
C TRP A 219 -0.41 -1.87 3.04
N SER A 220 -1.35 -1.52 2.15
CA SER A 220 -2.17 -0.30 2.29
C SER A 220 -2.96 -0.30 3.60
N ARG A 221 -3.36 -1.47 4.12
CA ARG A 221 -4.01 -1.59 5.44
C ARG A 221 -3.01 -1.29 6.57
N VAL A 222 -1.81 -1.86 6.50
CA VAL A 222 -0.72 -1.61 7.47
C VAL A 222 -0.30 -0.14 7.46
N LEU A 223 -0.14 0.44 6.27
CA LEU A 223 0.26 1.82 6.08
C LEU A 223 -0.85 2.79 6.47
N ARG A 224 -2.12 2.42 6.42
CA ARG A 224 -3.21 3.24 7.01
C ARG A 224 -3.14 3.28 8.53
N ALA A 225 -2.90 2.13 9.17
CA ALA A 225 -2.97 1.97 10.62
C ALA A 225 -1.84 2.67 11.39
N ALA A 226 -0.64 2.81 10.81
CA ALA A 226 0.51 3.41 11.47
C ALA A 226 1.29 4.37 10.55
N THR A 227 2.21 5.16 11.12
CA THR A 227 3.14 6.02 10.36
C THR A 227 3.99 5.21 9.39
N ALA A 228 4.51 5.82 8.32
CA ALA A 228 5.39 5.15 7.36
C ALA A 228 6.58 4.43 8.02
N ALA A 229 7.23 5.05 9.01
CA ALA A 229 8.33 4.43 9.75
C ALA A 229 7.91 3.13 10.47
N THR A 230 6.86 3.17 11.30
CA THR A 230 6.35 1.98 12.01
C THR A 230 5.81 0.91 11.07
N SER A 231 5.07 1.28 10.02
CA SER A 231 4.57 0.31 9.05
C SER A 231 5.71 -0.42 8.35
N SER A 232 6.81 0.29 8.05
CA SER A 232 7.99 -0.28 7.39
C SER A 232 8.72 -1.32 8.25
N LEU A 233 8.47 -1.38 9.56
CA LEU A 233 8.99 -2.45 10.41
C LEU A 233 8.45 -3.84 10.03
N VAL A 234 7.29 -3.93 9.38
CA VAL A 234 6.75 -5.21 8.88
C VAL A 234 7.68 -5.81 7.81
N LEU A 235 8.46 -4.98 7.13
CA LEU A 235 9.39 -5.40 6.07
C LEU A 235 10.55 -6.23 6.60
N TYR A 236 10.81 -6.24 7.90
CA TYR A 236 11.85 -7.11 8.48
C TYR A 236 11.52 -8.60 8.42
N ALA A 237 10.24 -8.94 8.28
CA ALA A 237 9.86 -10.32 8.02
C ALA A 237 10.09 -10.72 6.55
N VAL A 238 10.36 -9.76 5.63
CA VAL A 238 10.57 -10.04 4.21
C VAL A 238 11.87 -10.83 3.97
N PRO A 239 13.05 -10.45 4.49
CA PRO A 239 14.26 -11.26 4.35
C PRO A 239 14.11 -12.67 4.89
N VAL A 240 13.46 -12.84 6.04
CA VAL A 240 13.23 -14.17 6.64
C VAL A 240 12.38 -15.03 5.71
N ALA A 241 11.29 -14.49 5.17
CA ALA A 241 10.45 -15.18 4.21
C ALA A 241 11.20 -15.46 2.89
N ALA A 242 11.99 -14.50 2.39
CA ALA A 242 12.77 -14.65 1.18
C ALA A 242 13.80 -15.78 1.31
N LEU A 243 14.56 -15.82 2.40
CA LEU A 243 15.55 -16.88 2.66
C LEU A 243 14.88 -18.25 2.83
N ALA A 244 13.77 -18.33 3.55
CA ALA A 244 13.05 -19.59 3.73
C ALA A 244 12.52 -20.12 2.39
N LEU A 245 11.99 -19.23 1.54
CA LEU A 245 11.50 -19.60 0.22
C LEU A 245 12.64 -19.92 -0.75
N ASP A 246 13.75 -19.19 -0.72
CA ASP A 246 14.92 -19.47 -1.55
C ASP A 246 15.56 -20.82 -1.20
N ALA A 247 15.68 -21.12 0.10
CA ALA A 247 16.13 -22.42 0.58
C ALA A 247 15.15 -23.55 0.20
N ALA A 248 13.84 -23.33 0.31
CA ALA A 248 12.84 -24.35 -0.03
C ALA A 248 12.71 -24.61 -1.54
N LEU A 249 12.83 -23.57 -2.37
CA LEU A 249 12.63 -23.67 -3.81
C LEU A 249 13.90 -24.02 -4.58
N PHE A 250 15.06 -23.56 -4.11
CA PHE A 250 16.34 -23.70 -4.82
C PHE A 250 17.42 -24.42 -4.01
N GLY A 251 17.17 -24.75 -2.74
CA GLY A 251 18.19 -25.36 -1.88
C GLY A 251 19.31 -24.42 -1.46
N ASN A 252 19.19 -23.12 -1.74
CA ASN A 252 20.21 -22.13 -1.42
C ASN A 252 20.12 -21.76 0.06
N VAL A 253 21.17 -22.09 0.81
CA VAL A 253 21.31 -21.61 2.20
C VAL A 253 22.31 -20.45 2.19
N PRO A 254 21.95 -19.27 2.71
CA PRO A 254 22.87 -18.14 2.75
C PRO A 254 24.13 -18.50 3.54
N ALA A 255 25.26 -17.95 3.13
CA ALA A 255 26.51 -18.09 3.86
C ALA A 255 26.31 -17.68 5.35
N PRO A 256 26.96 -18.34 6.32
CA PRO A 256 26.79 -18.03 7.74
C PRO A 256 27.00 -16.54 8.06
N LEU A 257 27.93 -15.88 7.35
CA LEU A 257 28.20 -14.45 7.49
C LEU A 257 27.04 -13.57 7.00
N ALA A 258 26.36 -13.97 5.91
CA ALA A 258 25.16 -13.29 5.44
C ALA A 258 24.02 -13.48 6.45
N GLY A 259 23.85 -14.69 7.01
CA GLY A 259 22.91 -14.96 8.09
C GLY A 259 23.14 -14.08 9.33
N ALA A 260 24.40 -13.95 9.77
CA ALA A 260 24.78 -13.08 10.88
C ALA A 260 24.50 -11.59 10.58
N GLY A 261 24.85 -11.12 9.38
CA GLY A 261 24.54 -9.76 8.94
C GLY A 261 23.03 -9.50 8.92
N GLY A 262 22.23 -10.44 8.43
CA GLY A 262 20.77 -10.38 8.47
C GLY A 262 20.22 -10.28 9.89
N LEU A 263 20.76 -11.06 10.83
CA LEU A 263 20.37 -10.96 12.24
C LEU A 263 20.71 -9.58 12.83
N ILE A 264 21.87 -9.01 12.49
CA ILE A 264 22.25 -7.65 12.90
C ILE A 264 21.26 -6.61 12.34
N VAL A 265 20.83 -6.76 11.08
CA VAL A 265 19.80 -5.89 10.49
C VAL A 265 18.50 -5.97 11.30
N LEU A 266 18.02 -7.18 11.60
CA LEU A 266 16.81 -7.40 12.37
C LEU A 266 16.89 -6.80 13.78
N LEU A 267 18.02 -7.01 14.47
CA LEU A 267 18.26 -6.53 15.83
C LEU A 267 18.38 -5.00 15.89
N GLY A 268 19.15 -4.41 14.98
CA GLY A 268 19.28 -2.95 14.87
C GLY A 268 17.91 -2.29 14.76
N VAL A 269 16.98 -2.94 14.08
CA VAL A 269 15.69 -2.32 13.86
C VAL A 269 14.69 -2.64 14.95
N ALA A 270 14.77 -3.79 15.61
CA ALA A 270 14.09 -4.00 16.88
C ALA A 270 14.46 -2.89 17.90
N VAL A 271 15.73 -2.47 17.92
CA VAL A 271 16.20 -1.32 18.72
C VAL A 271 15.63 0.00 18.21
N ALA A 272 15.59 0.24 16.90
CA ALA A 272 14.98 1.45 16.34
C ALA A 272 13.48 1.54 16.60
N ALA A 273 12.80 0.39 16.67
CA ALA A 273 11.37 0.25 16.90
C ALA A 273 10.97 0.37 18.38
N THR A 274 11.87 0.04 19.30
CA THR A 274 11.58 0.09 20.73
C THR A 274 11.65 1.54 21.25
N ARG A 275 10.46 2.04 21.57
CA ARG A 275 10.09 3.34 22.20
C ARG A 275 9.60 4.42 21.24
N ARG A 276 8.28 4.45 21.08
CA ARG A 276 7.53 5.70 20.94
C ARG A 276 7.00 6.09 22.31
N THR A 277 7.58 7.13 22.91
CA THR A 277 6.79 7.94 23.84
C THR A 277 5.59 8.45 23.04
N PRO A 278 4.34 8.29 23.52
CA PRO A 278 3.18 8.88 22.86
C PRO A 278 3.46 10.37 22.62
N PRO A 279 2.97 10.96 21.52
CA PRO A 279 3.04 12.40 21.37
C PRO A 279 2.43 13.00 22.64
N ARG A 280 3.25 13.76 23.38
CA ARG A 280 2.80 14.53 24.54
C ARG A 280 1.61 15.32 24.03
N ARG A 281 0.38 14.95 24.43
CA ARG A 281 -0.78 15.83 24.29
C ARG A 281 -0.29 17.15 24.84
N VAL A 282 -0.25 18.19 24.01
CA VAL A 282 -0.07 19.55 24.50
C VAL A 282 -1.25 19.77 25.43
N ALA A 283 -1.03 19.57 26.73
CA ALA A 283 -1.92 20.05 27.76
C ALA A 283 -1.81 21.58 27.68
N GLY A 284 -2.72 22.18 26.92
CA GLY A 284 -2.61 23.59 26.53
C GLY A 284 -3.72 24.02 25.59
N ALA A 285 -4.94 23.59 25.88
CA ALA A 285 -6.17 24.32 25.62
C ALA A 285 -7.20 23.68 26.54
N ALA A 286 -7.23 24.12 27.80
CA ALA A 286 -8.46 24.01 28.56
C ALA A 286 -9.52 24.68 27.68
N SER A 287 -10.47 23.89 27.17
CA SER A 287 -11.72 24.46 26.70
C SER A 287 -12.25 25.32 27.85
N PRO A 288 -12.64 26.58 27.62
CA PRO A 288 -13.35 27.32 28.66
C PRO A 288 -14.54 26.47 29.12
N PRO A 289 -14.87 26.48 30.42
CA PRO A 289 -16.00 25.72 30.93
C PRO A 289 -17.22 26.09 30.09
N VAL A 290 -17.86 25.06 29.52
CA VAL A 290 -19.19 25.20 28.94
C VAL A 290 -20.04 25.83 30.03
N ALA A 291 -20.44 27.09 29.82
CA ALA A 291 -21.38 27.76 30.70
C ALA A 291 -22.58 26.84 30.84
N ALA A 292 -22.86 26.42 32.08
CA ALA A 292 -24.03 25.64 32.39
C ALA A 292 -25.25 26.38 31.84
N SER A 293 -26.00 25.73 30.95
CA SER A 293 -27.34 26.19 30.59
C SER A 293 -28.14 26.38 31.87
N PRO A 294 -28.90 27.49 32.01
CA PRO A 294 -29.73 27.69 33.19
C PRO A 294 -30.74 26.53 33.33
N PRO A 295 -31.13 26.18 34.56
CA PRO A 295 -32.05 25.08 34.81
C PRO A 295 -33.37 25.32 34.07
N VAL A 296 -33.82 24.30 33.34
CA VAL A 296 -35.17 24.22 32.79
C VAL A 296 -36.14 24.46 33.94
N ALA A 297 -36.89 25.56 33.87
CA ALA A 297 -37.96 25.84 34.81
C ALA A 297 -38.93 24.67 34.80
N ALA A 298 -39.18 24.12 35.98
CA ALA A 298 -40.20 23.12 36.20
C ALA A 298 -41.57 23.68 35.77
N SER A 299 -42.17 23.09 34.74
CA SER A 299 -43.59 23.26 34.49
C SER A 299 -44.36 22.63 35.65
N PRO A 300 -45.30 23.35 36.30
CA PRO A 300 -46.09 22.77 37.36
C PRO A 300 -47.05 21.74 36.79
N SER A 301 -47.03 20.54 37.39
CA SER A 301 -48.08 19.55 37.32
C SER A 301 -49.41 20.17 37.74
N GLY A 302 -50.43 20.05 36.88
CA GLY A 302 -51.81 20.41 37.19
C GLY A 302 -52.73 19.45 36.44
N ASP A 303 -52.95 18.28 37.04
CA ASP A 303 -54.10 17.42 36.73
C ASP A 303 -55.34 18.08 37.36
N ALA A 304 -56.23 18.60 36.53
CA ALA A 304 -57.60 18.97 36.90
C ALA A 304 -58.46 19.12 35.64
N GLY A 305 -59.55 18.36 35.57
CA GLY A 305 -60.71 18.73 34.75
C GLY A 305 -60.99 17.85 33.55
N ARG A 306 -61.36 16.59 33.79
CA ARG A 306 -62.42 15.95 33.02
C ARG A 306 -63.72 16.74 33.21
N SER A 307 -64.51 16.80 32.13
CA SER A 307 -65.96 17.02 32.08
C SER A 307 -66.43 18.47 31.90
N ALA A 308 -67.49 18.59 31.06
CA ALA A 308 -68.25 19.77 30.65
C ALA A 308 -67.66 20.51 29.43
N GLU A 309 -68.35 20.80 28.34
CA GLU A 309 -69.77 20.75 27.97
C GLU A 309 -69.81 21.18 26.48
N GLU A 310 -70.24 20.30 25.59
CA GLU A 310 -71.45 20.48 24.78
C GLU A 310 -71.55 21.73 23.88
N ALA A 311 -71.77 21.39 22.61
CA ALA A 311 -72.78 21.97 21.73
C ALA A 311 -72.44 23.17 20.84
N LYS A 312 -72.95 23.01 19.60
CA LYS A 312 -73.05 23.92 18.46
C LYS A 312 -71.76 24.09 17.66
N THR A 313 -71.73 23.73 16.37
CA THR A 313 -72.75 23.89 15.30
C THR A 313 -72.26 23.01 14.13
N ALA A 314 -72.98 21.98 13.65
CA ALA A 314 -74.07 22.03 12.65
C ALA A 314 -73.86 23.14 11.60
N GLY A 315 -73.83 22.94 10.29
CA GLY A 315 -74.06 21.82 9.39
C GLY A 315 -73.98 22.39 7.97
N ASP A 316 -73.78 21.56 6.95
CA ASP A 316 -74.51 21.59 5.67
C ASP A 316 -73.78 20.77 4.59
N ALA A 317 -74.50 19.76 4.10
CA ALA A 317 -74.40 19.18 2.76
C ALA A 317 -75.65 19.62 1.99
N PRO A 318 -75.64 19.62 0.64
CA PRO A 318 -76.34 18.54 -0.08
C PRO A 318 -75.59 18.11 -1.37
N ALA A 319 -75.55 16.82 -1.72
CA ALA A 319 -76.49 16.04 -2.55
C ALA A 319 -76.51 16.40 -4.06
N GLY A 320 -76.30 15.41 -4.93
CA GLY A 320 -76.43 15.52 -6.38
C GLY A 320 -76.00 14.26 -7.13
N ASP A 321 -76.95 13.34 -7.31
CA ASP A 321 -76.94 12.11 -8.12
C ASP A 321 -76.73 12.38 -9.63
N GLY A 322 -76.27 11.37 -10.40
CA GLY A 322 -76.31 11.46 -11.87
C GLY A 322 -75.48 10.44 -12.68
N GLU A 323 -75.92 9.18 -12.67
CA GLU A 323 -75.86 8.14 -13.71
C GLU A 323 -75.07 8.29 -15.04
N ARG A 324 -74.44 7.14 -15.42
CA ARG A 324 -74.25 6.54 -16.77
C ARG A 324 -73.26 7.26 -17.72
N THR A 325 -72.33 6.60 -18.43
CA THR A 325 -72.54 5.45 -19.33
C THR A 325 -71.18 4.88 -19.82
N ARG A 326 -71.15 3.55 -19.96
CA ARG A 326 -70.34 2.67 -20.84
C ARG A 326 -69.28 3.27 -21.78
N GLY A 327 -68.16 2.54 -21.93
CA GLY A 327 -67.38 2.53 -23.18
C GLY A 327 -66.00 1.88 -23.10
N ARG A 328 -65.93 0.57 -23.39
CA ARG A 328 -64.70 -0.22 -23.64
C ARG A 328 -63.98 0.22 -24.94
N HIS A 329 -62.65 0.09 -24.98
CA HIS A 329 -61.76 -0.43 -26.05
C HIS A 329 -60.32 0.00 -25.67
N ALA A 330 -59.35 -0.83 -25.25
CA ALA A 330 -58.78 -2.09 -25.74
C ALA A 330 -58.08 -1.99 -27.11
N VAL A 331 -56.81 -2.46 -27.13
CA VAL A 331 -55.97 -2.91 -28.28
C VAL A 331 -55.20 -1.77 -28.99
N ALA A 332 -53.92 -1.82 -29.42
CA ALA A 332 -52.79 -2.77 -29.50
C ALA A 332 -51.52 -1.92 -29.76
N ALA A 333 -50.32 -2.23 -29.23
CA ALA A 333 -49.28 -3.12 -29.78
C ALA A 333 -48.61 -2.70 -31.12
N GLY A 334 -47.27 -2.66 -31.09
CA GLY A 334 -46.42 -3.02 -32.24
C GLY A 334 -45.41 -1.98 -32.73
N ARG A 335 -44.16 -2.06 -32.27
CA ARG A 335 -43.00 -2.59 -33.04
C ARG A 335 -41.71 -2.49 -32.21
#